data_AF-A0A932VKZ4-F1
#
_entry.id   AF-A0A932VKZ4-F1
#
_cell.length_a   1.000
_cell.length_b   1.000
_cell.length_c   1.000
_cell.angle_alpha   90.00
_cell.angle_beta   90.00
_cell.angle_gamma   90.00
#
_symmetry.space_group_name_H-M   'P 1'
#
loop_
_entity.id
_entity.type
_entity.pdbx_description
1 polymer ?
#
loop_
_entity_poly.entity_id
_entity_poly.type
_entity_poly.pdbx_seq_one_letter_code
_entity_poly.pdbx_strand_id
1 'polypeptide(L)'
;MWDTIVKFFNSNFFVSLSTILTIGGAIYLYLRQKRENKQQIATLLVNDIRNAQAAIQVVRDSLNTQIIPEITVLPENNWKKYSYLFSKDLDQDDTALLNKFFSDVERVSYIVTQANNMLLVTISDRDAAIQNANINIVANSKNLVQARKKLATFDGIINQQISTSPYVPSGFYTKLHNYLPGILDLLSTEAGRKLKNIANIN
;
A
#
# COMPACT_ATOMS: atom_id res chain seq x y z
N MET A 1 -43.77 41.84 34.64
CA MET A 1 -43.30 40.47 34.33
C MET A 1 -42.38 40.46 33.11
N TRP A 2 -42.75 41.16 32.03
CA TRP A 2 -41.91 41.30 30.82
C TRP A 2 -40.57 42.01 31.06
N ASP A 3 -40.56 43.15 31.74
CA ASP A 3 -39.32 43.90 32.03
C ASP A 3 -38.32 43.14 32.90
N THR A 4 -38.81 42.25 33.77
CA THR A 4 -37.99 41.42 34.65
C THR A 4 -37.27 40.33 33.86
N ILE A 5 -37.96 39.76 32.85
CA ILE A 5 -37.38 38.80 31.92
C ILE A 5 -36.32 39.48 31.05
N VAL A 6 -36.62 40.65 30.48
CA VAL A 6 -35.66 41.41 29.65
C VAL A 6 -34.40 41.79 30.44
N LYS A 7 -34.55 42.24 31.69
CA LYS A 7 -33.41 42.55 32.58
C LYS A 7 -32.56 41.32 32.93
N PHE A 8 -33.18 40.14 33.04
CA PHE A 8 -32.45 38.89 33.29
C PHE A 8 -31.57 38.52 32.08
N PHE A 9 -32.11 38.53 30.86
CA PHE A 9 -31.34 38.20 29.65
C PHE A 9 -30.25 39.24 29.31
N ASN A 10 -30.45 40.52 29.65
CA ASN A 10 -29.42 41.57 29.52
C ASN A 10 -28.49 41.68 30.73
N SER A 11 -28.64 40.81 31.75
CA SER A 11 -27.76 40.85 32.91
C SER A 11 -26.36 40.32 32.57
N ASN A 12 -25.34 40.90 33.19
CA ASN A 12 -23.97 40.39 33.10
C ASN A 12 -23.85 38.92 33.53
N PHE A 13 -24.76 38.46 34.40
CA PHE A 13 -24.85 37.05 34.78
C PHE A 13 -25.28 36.15 33.61
N PHE A 14 -26.34 36.51 32.89
CA PHE A 14 -26.81 35.73 31.75
C PHE A 14 -25.79 35.72 30.60
N VAL A 15 -25.12 36.85 30.35
CA VAL A 15 -24.02 36.93 29.38
C VAL A 15 -22.83 36.04 29.79
N SER A 16 -22.47 36.02 31.08
CA SER A 16 -21.40 35.15 31.58
C SER A 16 -21.76 33.68 31.48
N LEU A 17 -23.01 33.32 31.81
CA LEU A 17 -23.52 31.96 31.72
C LEU A 17 -23.57 31.46 30.27
N SER A 18 -24.06 32.28 29.34
CA SER A 18 -24.10 31.93 27.91
C SER A 18 -22.69 31.78 27.33
N THR A 19 -21.73 32.60 27.77
CA THR A 19 -20.32 32.49 27.39
C THR A 19 -19.72 31.17 27.87
N ILE A 20 -19.95 30.78 29.13
CA ILE A 20 -19.47 29.50 29.68
C ILE A 20 -20.07 28.32 28.92
N LEU A 21 -21.37 28.34 28.64
CA LEU A 21 -22.03 27.28 27.86
C LEU A 21 -21.49 27.18 26.44
N THR A 22 -21.23 28.32 25.80
CA THR A 22 -20.66 28.38 24.45
C THR A 22 -19.25 27.80 24.43
N ILE A 23 -18.39 28.20 25.38
CA ILE A 23 -17.02 27.67 25.51
C ILE A 23 -17.07 26.17 25.82
N GLY A 24 -17.92 25.74 26.76
CA GLY A 24 -18.10 24.33 27.10
C GLY A 24 -18.56 23.49 25.91
N GLY A 25 -19.51 24.01 25.14
CA GLY A 25 -19.98 23.38 23.90
C GLY A 25 -18.88 23.26 22.84
N ALA A 26 -18.08 24.32 22.65
CA ALA A 26 -16.95 24.29 21.74
C ALA A 26 -15.88 23.26 22.16
N ILE A 27 -15.54 23.18 23.44
CA ILE A 27 -14.61 22.17 23.99
C ILE A 27 -15.16 20.76 23.75
N TYR A 28 -16.44 20.54 24.02
CA TYR A 28 -17.09 19.25 23.80
C TYR A 28 -17.02 18.82 22.33
N LEU A 29 -17.37 19.72 21.40
CA LEU A 29 -17.29 19.45 19.96
C LEU A 29 -15.86 19.14 19.52
N TYR A 30 -14.88 19.88 20.01
CA TYR A 30 -13.47 19.64 19.71
C TYR A 30 -13.01 18.24 20.17
N LEU A 31 -13.35 17.84 21.40
CA LEU A 31 -13.01 16.52 21.92
C LEU A 31 -13.69 15.40 21.14
N ARG A 32 -14.96 15.60 20.75
CA ARG A 32 -15.71 14.67 19.91
C ARG A 32 -15.06 14.53 18.53
N GLN A 33 -14.74 15.63 17.86
CA GLN A 33 -14.10 15.60 16.55
C GLN A 33 -12.74 14.90 16.60
N LYS A 34 -11.96 15.12 17.66
CA LYS A 34 -10.67 14.43 17.87
C LYS A 34 -10.85 12.92 18.01
N ARG A 35 -11.89 12.47 18.72
CA ARG A 35 -12.23 11.05 18.84
C ARG A 35 -12.65 10.46 17.49
N GLU A 36 -13.54 11.14 16.78
CA GLU A 36 -14.02 10.69 15.47
C GLU A 36 -12.88 10.58 14.45
N ASN A 37 -11.98 11.57 14.41
CA ASN A 37 -10.80 11.54 13.53
C ASN A 37 -9.89 10.34 13.86
N LYS A 38 -9.62 10.09 15.15
CA LYS A 38 -8.84 8.91 15.56
C LYS A 38 -9.50 7.60 15.14
N GLN A 39 -10.83 7.49 15.26
CA GLN A 39 -11.58 6.31 14.83
C GLN A 39 -11.47 6.11 13.31
N GLN A 40 -11.61 7.17 12.51
CA GLN A 40 -11.44 7.12 11.06
C GLN A 40 -10.03 6.65 10.66
N ILE A 41 -9.01 7.15 11.35
CA ILE A 41 -7.62 6.73 11.13
C ILE A 41 -7.42 5.26 11.54
N ALA A 42 -8.02 4.82 12.65
CA ALA A 42 -7.96 3.42 13.04
C ALA A 42 -8.60 2.51 11.98
N THR A 43 -9.74 2.90 11.43
CA THR A 43 -10.41 2.22 10.32
C THR A 43 -9.52 2.13 9.09
N LEU A 44 -8.86 3.24 8.72
CA LEU A 44 -7.88 3.26 7.64
C LEU A 44 -6.78 2.23 7.88
N LEU A 45 -6.17 2.22 9.06
CA LEU A 45 -5.11 1.28 9.41
C LEU A 45 -5.57 -0.18 9.38
N VAL A 46 -6.78 -0.49 9.87
CA VAL A 46 -7.35 -1.84 9.79
C VAL A 46 -7.50 -2.27 8.33
N ASN A 47 -7.96 -1.38 7.46
CA ASN A 47 -8.10 -1.66 6.03
C ASN A 47 -6.74 -1.84 5.35
N ASP A 48 -5.74 -1.03 5.69
CA ASP A 48 -4.37 -1.19 5.20
C ASP A 48 -3.80 -2.56 5.57
N ILE A 49 -4.01 -3.01 6.81
CA ILE A 49 -3.58 -4.33 7.26
C ILE A 49 -4.30 -5.42 6.47
N ARG A 50 -5.64 -5.33 6.32
CA ARG A 50 -6.41 -6.32 5.53
C ARG A 50 -5.92 -6.42 4.09
N ASN A 51 -5.73 -5.27 3.45
CA ASN A 51 -5.29 -5.19 2.06
C ASN A 51 -3.86 -5.73 1.91
N ALA A 52 -2.96 -5.36 2.82
CA ALA A 52 -1.60 -5.87 2.85
C ALA A 52 -1.58 -7.39 3.04
N GLN A 53 -2.37 -7.94 3.96
CA GLN A 53 -2.45 -9.38 4.19
C GLN A 53 -2.97 -10.13 2.95
N ALA A 54 -4.01 -9.61 2.29
CA ALA A 54 -4.50 -10.16 1.03
C ALA A 54 -3.44 -10.12 -0.07
N ALA A 55 -2.73 -9.00 -0.22
CA ALA A 55 -1.64 -8.87 -1.18
C ALA A 55 -0.48 -9.83 -0.87
N ILE A 56 -0.10 -9.98 0.40
CA ILE A 56 0.91 -10.94 0.84
C ILE A 56 0.50 -12.37 0.50
N GLN A 57 -0.79 -12.72 0.58
CA GLN A 57 -1.26 -14.03 0.13
C GLN A 57 -1.02 -14.23 -1.36
N VAL A 58 -1.33 -13.24 -2.20
CA VAL A 58 -1.02 -13.29 -3.64
C VAL A 58 0.49 -13.44 -3.89
N VAL A 59 1.34 -12.76 -3.11
CA VAL A 59 2.80 -12.92 -3.19
C VAL A 59 3.26 -14.31 -2.73
N ARG A 60 2.56 -14.95 -1.78
CA ARG A 60 2.86 -16.35 -1.40
C ARG A 60 2.50 -17.31 -2.51
N ASP A 61 1.33 -17.13 -3.12
CA ASP A 61 0.86 -17.97 -4.21
C ASP A 61 1.77 -17.86 -5.44
N SER A 62 2.38 -16.68 -5.64
CA SER A 62 3.34 -16.44 -6.72
C SER A 62 4.64 -17.26 -6.60
N LEU A 63 5.01 -17.70 -5.41
CA LEU A 63 6.14 -18.61 -5.22
C LEU A 63 5.91 -19.96 -5.90
N ASN A 64 4.66 -20.42 -5.95
CA ASN A 64 4.28 -21.69 -6.56
C ASN A 64 4.18 -21.57 -8.08
N THR A 65 3.65 -20.45 -8.58
CA THR A 65 3.47 -20.23 -10.02
C THR A 65 4.71 -19.70 -10.72
N GLN A 66 5.69 -19.19 -9.96
CA GLN A 66 6.90 -18.52 -10.48
C GLN A 66 6.60 -17.33 -11.40
N ILE A 67 5.44 -16.68 -11.21
CA ILE A 67 5.04 -15.47 -11.92
C ILE A 67 5.17 -14.28 -10.97
N ILE A 68 5.86 -13.22 -11.38
CA ILE A 68 5.96 -12.00 -10.57
C ILE A 68 4.57 -11.36 -10.49
N PRO A 69 4.01 -11.11 -9.29
CA PRO A 69 2.68 -10.55 -9.18
C PRO A 69 2.69 -9.05 -9.51
N GLU A 70 1.82 -8.64 -10.42
CA GLU A 70 1.60 -7.23 -10.78
C GLU A 70 0.65 -6.58 -9.78
N ILE A 71 1.10 -6.43 -8.53
CA ILE A 71 0.32 -5.84 -7.44
C ILE A 71 1.14 -4.84 -6.65
N THR A 72 0.44 -3.90 -6.01
CA THR A 72 1.01 -3.04 -4.98
C THR A 72 0.66 -3.61 -3.62
N VAL A 73 1.68 -4.02 -2.86
CA VAL A 73 1.48 -4.67 -1.54
C VAL A 73 1.14 -3.64 -0.45
N LEU A 74 1.86 -2.52 -0.44
CA LEU A 74 1.62 -1.40 0.47
C LEU A 74 1.89 -0.09 -0.26
N PRO A 75 0.84 0.66 -0.67
CA PRO A 75 0.99 1.92 -1.39
C PRO A 75 1.63 3.02 -0.52
N GLU A 76 1.17 3.13 0.73
CA GLU A 76 1.67 4.09 1.71
C GLU A 76 1.68 3.44 3.11
N ASN A 77 2.72 3.73 3.91
CA ASN A 77 2.81 3.28 5.29
C ASN A 77 2.09 4.29 6.23
N ASN A 78 0.76 4.21 6.27
CA ASN A 78 -0.06 5.09 7.13
C ASN A 78 0.23 4.92 8.62
N TRP A 79 0.69 3.74 9.04
CA TRP A 79 1.09 3.51 10.43
C TRP A 79 2.25 4.42 10.84
N LYS A 80 3.27 4.57 9.98
CA LYS A 80 4.38 5.50 10.23
C LYS A 80 3.92 6.95 10.41
N LYS A 81 2.86 7.34 9.70
CA LYS A 81 2.29 8.70 9.75
C LYS A 81 1.44 8.96 10.98
N TYR A 82 0.66 7.96 11.42
CA TYR A 82 -0.38 8.16 12.43
C TYR A 82 -0.18 7.42 13.75
N SER A 83 0.87 6.61 13.89
CA SER A 83 1.17 5.82 15.10
C SER A 83 1.10 6.63 16.40
N TYR A 84 1.57 7.88 16.38
CA TYR A 84 1.57 8.77 17.56
C TYR A 84 0.17 8.97 18.18
N LEU A 85 -0.91 8.86 17.39
CA LEU A 85 -2.30 9.00 17.86
C LEU A 85 -2.75 7.84 18.76
N PHE A 86 -2.06 6.70 18.70
CA PHE A 86 -2.41 5.47 19.39
C PHE A 86 -1.50 5.15 20.58
N SER A 87 -0.52 6.01 20.86
CA SER A 87 0.44 5.87 21.96
C SER A 87 -0.18 5.72 23.36
N LYS A 88 -1.45 6.09 23.53
CA LYS A 88 -2.19 5.95 24.80
C LYS A 88 -3.03 4.68 24.89
N ASP A 89 -3.32 4.03 23.77
CA ASP A 89 -4.25 2.90 23.70
C ASP A 89 -3.55 1.59 23.39
N LEU A 90 -2.33 1.67 22.85
CA LEU A 90 -1.47 0.56 22.54
C LEU A 90 -0.27 0.60 23.48
N ASP A 91 0.04 -0.56 24.06
CA ASP A 91 1.25 -0.71 24.87
C ASP A 91 2.49 -0.84 23.97
N GLN A 92 3.65 -1.00 24.61
CA GLN A 92 4.92 -1.11 23.90
C GLN A 92 4.98 -2.37 23.01
N ASP A 93 4.38 -3.47 23.46
CA ASP A 93 4.39 -4.74 22.75
C ASP A 93 3.45 -4.69 21.53
N ASP A 94 2.26 -4.11 21.69
CA ASP A 94 1.34 -3.85 20.59
C ASP A 94 1.99 -2.97 19.51
N THR A 95 2.65 -1.90 19.95
CA THR A 95 3.35 -0.96 19.07
C THR A 95 4.50 -1.65 18.34
N ALA A 96 5.26 -2.51 19.03
CA ALA A 96 6.32 -3.30 18.42
C ALA A 96 5.78 -4.27 17.36
N LEU A 97 4.65 -4.93 17.62
CA LEU A 97 4.00 -5.83 16.66
C LEU A 97 3.54 -5.09 15.39
N LEU A 98 2.90 -3.93 15.55
CA LEU A 98 2.49 -3.08 14.43
C LEU A 98 3.70 -2.59 13.63
N ASN A 99 4.74 -2.10 14.31
CA ASN A 99 5.98 -1.67 13.66
C ASN A 99 6.61 -2.79 12.85
N LYS A 100 6.72 -3.99 13.44
CA LYS A 100 7.27 -5.16 12.76
C LYS A 100 6.43 -5.53 11.54
N PHE A 101 5.11 -5.62 11.68
CA PHE A 101 4.22 -5.93 10.57
C PHE A 101 4.38 -4.95 9.41
N PHE A 102 4.26 -3.64 9.66
CA PHE A 102 4.36 -2.64 8.60
C PHE A 102 5.76 -2.60 7.98
N SER A 103 6.83 -2.83 8.75
CA SER A 103 8.19 -2.90 8.22
C SER A 103 8.41 -4.14 7.33
N ASP A 104 7.92 -5.30 7.75
CA ASP A 104 8.03 -6.54 6.99
C ASP A 104 7.24 -6.44 5.66
N VAL A 105 6.02 -5.87 5.72
CA VAL A 105 5.18 -5.62 4.55
C VAL A 105 5.83 -4.60 3.61
N GLU A 106 6.37 -3.49 4.13
CA GLU A 106 7.07 -2.47 3.33
C GLU A 106 8.28 -3.09 2.59
N ARG A 107 9.01 -3.99 3.25
CA ARG A 107 10.13 -4.71 2.63
C ARG A 107 9.67 -5.62 1.50
N VAL A 108 8.59 -6.39 1.68
CA VAL A 108 8.03 -7.23 0.62
C VAL A 108 7.51 -6.37 -0.53
N SER A 109 6.81 -5.27 -0.23
CA SER A 109 6.35 -4.30 -1.23
C SER A 109 7.51 -3.80 -2.09
N TYR A 110 8.61 -3.38 -1.47
CA TYR A 110 9.80 -2.95 -2.18
C TYR A 110 10.37 -4.05 -3.10
N ILE A 111 10.46 -5.29 -2.63
CA ILE A 111 10.97 -6.42 -3.42
C ILE A 111 10.07 -6.69 -4.65
N VAL A 112 8.75 -6.65 -4.48
CA VAL A 112 7.77 -6.83 -5.57
C VAL A 112 7.87 -5.69 -6.59
N THR A 113 7.91 -4.44 -6.14
CA THR A 113 8.07 -3.28 -7.02
C THR A 113 9.38 -3.34 -7.80
N GLN A 114 10.50 -3.71 -7.16
CA GLN A 114 11.79 -3.86 -7.84
C GLN A 114 11.74 -4.95 -8.91
N ALA A 115 11.09 -6.09 -8.62
CA ALA A 115 10.97 -7.18 -9.59
C ALA A 115 10.11 -6.78 -10.79
N ASN A 116 8.99 -6.08 -10.56
CA ASN A 116 8.15 -5.55 -11.64
C ASN A 116 8.90 -4.53 -12.50
N ASN A 117 9.65 -3.61 -11.88
CA ASN A 117 10.45 -2.63 -12.62
C ASN A 117 11.54 -3.30 -13.47
N MET A 118 12.25 -4.29 -12.92
CA MET A 118 13.27 -5.04 -13.66
C MET A 118 12.68 -5.84 -14.82
N LEU A 119 11.48 -6.42 -14.63
CA LEU A 119 10.76 -7.10 -15.69
C LEU A 119 10.45 -6.12 -16.84
N LEU A 120 9.90 -4.95 -16.53
CA LEU A 120 9.57 -3.93 -17.54
C LEU A 120 10.82 -3.43 -18.28
N VAL A 121 11.92 -3.17 -17.57
CA VAL A 121 13.19 -2.78 -18.20
C VAL A 121 13.71 -3.88 -19.13
N THR A 122 13.69 -5.14 -18.68
CA THR A 122 14.16 -6.27 -19.49
C THR A 122 13.30 -6.46 -20.75
N ILE A 123 11.99 -6.27 -20.65
CA ILE A 123 11.08 -6.30 -21.81
C ILE A 123 11.43 -5.17 -22.77
N SER A 124 11.59 -3.95 -22.26
CA SER A 124 11.96 -2.77 -23.06
C SER A 124 13.29 -2.94 -23.79
N ASP A 125 14.33 -3.43 -23.09
CA ASP A 125 15.65 -3.66 -23.67
C ASP A 125 15.61 -4.73 -24.76
N ARG A 126 14.82 -5.79 -24.54
CA ARG A 126 14.59 -6.83 -25.54
C ARG A 126 13.90 -6.27 -26.77
N ASP A 127 12.83 -5.49 -26.60
CA ASP A 127 12.09 -4.90 -27.71
C ASP A 127 12.98 -3.95 -28.52
N ALA A 128 13.81 -3.16 -27.86
CA ALA A 128 14.81 -2.32 -28.52
C ALA A 128 15.85 -3.14 -29.30
N ALA A 129 16.35 -4.24 -28.73
CA ALA A 129 17.29 -5.13 -29.41
C ALA A 129 16.66 -5.79 -30.66
N ILE A 130 15.41 -6.24 -30.57
CA ILE A 130 14.65 -6.80 -31.70
C ILE A 130 14.44 -5.73 -32.78
N GLN A 131 14.05 -4.51 -32.42
CA GLN A 131 13.88 -3.42 -33.38
C GLN A 131 15.19 -3.07 -34.10
N ASN A 132 16.30 -2.97 -33.37
CA ASN A 132 17.62 -2.72 -33.94
C ASN A 132 18.06 -3.84 -34.89
N ALA A 133 17.81 -5.10 -34.53
CA ALA A 133 18.06 -6.24 -35.42
C ALA A 133 17.21 -6.15 -36.70
N ASN A 134 15.92 -5.81 -36.58
CA ASN A 134 15.03 -5.64 -37.73
C ASN A 134 15.50 -4.50 -38.65
N ILE A 135 15.91 -3.35 -38.10
CA ILE A 135 16.48 -2.23 -38.86
C ILE A 135 17.74 -2.69 -39.60
N ASN A 136 18.65 -3.40 -38.92
CA ASN A 136 19.86 -3.94 -39.54
C ASN A 136 19.57 -4.94 -40.66
N ILE A 137 18.55 -5.79 -40.50
CA ILE A 137 18.13 -6.74 -41.54
C ILE A 137 17.62 -5.98 -42.77
N VAL A 138 16.80 -4.95 -42.58
CA VAL A 138 16.25 -4.13 -43.66
C VAL A 138 17.37 -3.35 -44.37
N ALA A 139 18.25 -2.69 -43.61
CA ALA A 139 19.36 -1.89 -44.14
C ALA A 139 20.36 -2.74 -44.96
N ASN A 140 20.61 -3.99 -44.56
CA ASN A 140 21.53 -4.90 -45.23
C ASN A 140 20.86 -5.82 -46.28
N SER A 141 19.64 -5.49 -46.70
CA SER A 141 18.92 -6.24 -47.73
C SER A 141 18.98 -5.52 -49.07
N LYS A 142 19.24 -6.28 -50.15
CA LYS A 142 19.37 -5.74 -51.50
C LYS A 142 18.05 -5.21 -52.06
N ASN A 143 16.92 -5.74 -51.58
CA ASN A 143 15.57 -5.33 -51.96
C ASN A 143 14.54 -5.76 -50.90
N LEU A 144 13.31 -5.25 -51.05
CA LEU A 144 12.22 -5.49 -50.12
C LEU A 144 11.84 -6.98 -49.99
N VAL A 145 11.92 -7.75 -51.06
CA VAL A 145 11.58 -9.19 -51.06
C VAL A 145 12.59 -9.96 -50.21
N GLN A 146 13.88 -9.66 -50.34
CA GLN A 146 14.93 -10.25 -49.52
C GLN A 146 14.79 -9.85 -48.05
N ALA A 147 14.48 -8.57 -47.77
CA ALA A 147 14.27 -8.07 -46.41
C ALA A 147 13.13 -8.85 -45.72
N ARG A 148 11.98 -8.99 -46.38
CA ARG A 148 10.82 -9.74 -45.86
C ARG A 148 11.17 -11.20 -45.54
N LYS A 149 11.91 -11.88 -46.42
CA LYS A 149 12.32 -13.28 -46.19
C LYS A 149 13.28 -13.42 -45.00
N LYS A 150 14.21 -12.48 -44.83
CA LYS A 150 15.14 -12.46 -43.70
C LYS A 150 14.42 -12.16 -42.38
N LEU A 151 13.50 -11.19 -42.37
CA LEU A 151 12.67 -10.88 -41.20
C LEU A 151 11.82 -12.08 -40.78
N ALA A 152 11.11 -12.74 -41.71
CA ALA A 152 10.31 -13.91 -41.40
C ALA A 152 11.15 -15.07 -40.81
N THR A 153 12.38 -15.26 -41.31
CA THR A 153 13.32 -16.24 -40.73
C THR A 153 13.75 -15.84 -39.32
N PHE A 154 14.07 -14.56 -39.10
CA PHE A 154 14.46 -14.03 -37.80
C PHE A 154 13.33 -14.18 -36.78
N ASP A 155 12.10 -13.77 -37.13
CA ASP A 155 10.91 -13.93 -36.29
C ASP A 155 10.68 -15.40 -35.93
N GLY A 156 10.88 -16.33 -36.89
CA GLY A 156 10.80 -17.77 -36.64
C GLY A 156 11.81 -18.27 -35.60
N ILE A 157 13.05 -17.78 -35.66
CA ILE A 157 14.11 -18.14 -34.70
C ILE A 157 13.83 -17.56 -33.31
N ILE A 158 13.46 -16.28 -33.24
CA ILE A 158 13.16 -15.59 -31.98
C ILE A 158 12.00 -16.29 -31.25
N ASN A 159 10.97 -16.70 -31.98
CA ASN A 159 9.79 -17.35 -31.40
C ASN A 159 10.00 -18.83 -31.02
N GLN A 160 11.04 -19.49 -31.52
CA GLN A 160 11.31 -20.92 -31.26
C GLN A 160 12.49 -21.18 -30.31
N GLN A 161 13.50 -20.29 -30.26
CA GLN A 161 14.77 -20.56 -29.58
C GLN A 161 15.09 -19.61 -28.43
N ILE A 162 14.49 -18.42 -28.40
CA ILE A 162 14.60 -17.58 -27.21
C ILE A 162 13.54 -18.07 -26.24
N SER A 163 14.00 -18.58 -25.10
CA SER A 163 13.13 -18.94 -24.00
C SER A 163 12.08 -17.86 -23.82
N THR A 164 10.80 -18.22 -24.02
CA THR A 164 9.65 -17.39 -23.63
C THR A 164 9.58 -17.22 -22.12
N SER A 165 10.54 -17.80 -21.38
CA SER A 165 10.66 -17.68 -19.95
C SER A 165 10.61 -16.20 -19.60
N PRO A 166 9.55 -15.76 -18.90
CA PRO A 166 9.57 -14.46 -18.26
C PRO A 166 10.85 -14.43 -17.42
N TYR A 167 11.49 -13.28 -17.34
CA TYR A 167 12.55 -13.02 -16.38
C TYR A 167 12.21 -13.74 -15.05
N VAL A 168 12.99 -14.77 -14.68
CA VAL A 168 12.83 -15.52 -13.41
C VAL A 168 13.94 -15.06 -12.48
N PRO A 169 13.72 -13.98 -11.70
CA PRO A 169 14.71 -13.51 -10.76
C PRO A 169 14.86 -14.50 -9.61
N SER A 170 15.80 -15.43 -9.70
CA SER A 170 16.12 -16.35 -8.60
C SER A 170 16.39 -15.60 -7.28
N GLY A 171 17.02 -14.43 -7.36
CA GLY A 171 17.22 -13.53 -6.22
C GLY A 171 15.95 -12.91 -5.64
N PHE A 172 14.89 -12.71 -6.43
CA PHE A 172 13.59 -12.25 -5.94
C PHE A 172 12.91 -13.33 -5.11
N TYR A 173 12.79 -14.55 -5.66
CA TYR A 173 12.16 -15.67 -4.97
C TYR A 173 12.94 -16.06 -3.70
N THR A 174 14.26 -16.01 -3.74
CA THR A 174 15.12 -16.23 -2.55
C THR A 174 14.84 -15.20 -1.47
N LYS A 175 14.74 -13.91 -1.82
CA LYS A 175 14.42 -12.85 -0.85
C LYS A 175 13.02 -13.03 -0.28
N LEU A 176 12.01 -13.32 -1.13
CA LEU A 176 10.65 -13.55 -0.66
C LEU A 176 10.55 -14.75 0.29
N HIS A 177 11.23 -15.86 -0.02
CA HIS A 177 11.25 -17.04 0.85
C HIS A 177 11.79 -16.71 2.26
N ASN A 178 12.74 -15.79 2.37
CA ASN A 178 13.31 -15.38 3.65
C ASN A 178 12.42 -14.42 4.45
N TYR A 179 11.60 -13.59 3.79
CA TYR A 179 10.82 -12.53 4.46
C TYR A 179 9.35 -12.89 4.68
N LEU A 180 8.72 -13.67 3.80
CA LEU A 180 7.30 -14.01 3.90
C LEU A 180 6.90 -14.83 5.14
N PRO A 181 7.71 -15.79 5.64
CA PRO A 181 7.38 -16.53 6.85
C PRO A 181 7.32 -15.65 8.10
N GLY A 182 8.02 -14.52 8.10
CA GLY A 182 8.06 -13.58 9.22
C GLY A 182 6.83 -12.68 9.35
N ILE A 183 5.98 -12.61 8.31
CA ILE A 183 4.81 -11.74 8.28
C ILE A 183 3.66 -12.37 9.06
N LEU A 184 3.36 -11.74 10.19
CA LEU A 184 2.34 -12.18 11.12
C LEU A 184 0.93 -11.86 10.61
N ASP A 185 -0.06 -12.69 10.97
CA ASP A 185 -1.46 -12.32 10.86
C ASP A 185 -1.83 -11.32 11.97
N LEU A 186 -1.51 -10.04 11.74
CA LEU A 186 -1.65 -8.99 12.74
C LEU A 186 -3.08 -8.83 13.26
N LEU A 187 -4.11 -8.99 12.41
CA LEU A 187 -5.52 -8.78 12.83
C LEU A 187 -6.06 -9.86 13.76
N SER A 188 -5.38 -11.02 13.83
CA SER A 188 -5.67 -12.09 14.79
C SER A 188 -5.04 -11.84 16.17
N THR A 189 -4.02 -10.97 16.25
CA THR A 189 -3.30 -10.68 17.50
C THR A 189 -4.10 -9.78 18.45
N GLU A 190 -3.62 -9.63 19.68
CA GLU A 190 -4.17 -8.67 20.63
C GLU A 190 -4.07 -7.22 20.13
N ALA A 191 -2.91 -6.82 19.58
CA ALA A 191 -2.73 -5.51 18.97
C ALA A 191 -3.76 -5.24 17.87
N GLY A 192 -4.01 -6.24 17.01
CA GLY A 192 -5.04 -6.19 15.98
C GLY A 192 -6.45 -6.02 16.54
N ARG A 193 -6.79 -6.75 17.62
CA ARG A 193 -8.09 -6.61 18.31
C ARG A 193 -8.26 -5.23 18.95
N LYS A 194 -7.24 -4.72 19.64
CA LYS A 194 -7.25 -3.35 20.21
C LYS A 194 -7.47 -2.31 19.12
N LEU A 195 -6.78 -2.44 17.98
CA LEU A 195 -6.95 -1.51 16.85
C LEU A 195 -8.37 -1.58 16.25
N LYS A 196 -8.94 -2.78 16.07
CA LYS A 196 -10.33 -2.98 15.63
C LYS A 196 -11.35 -2.34 16.59
N ASN A 197 -11.12 -2.49 17.90
CA ASN A 197 -11.97 -1.88 18.92
C ASN A 197 -11.95 -0.35 18.83
N ILE A 198 -10.77 0.25 18.61
CA ILE A 198 -10.65 1.70 18.40
C ILE A 198 -11.37 2.12 17.11
N ALA A 199 -11.26 1.33 16.05
CA ALA A 199 -11.95 1.55 14.78
C ALA A 199 -13.47 1.35 14.86
N ASN A 200 -13.96 0.72 15.93
CA ASN A 200 -15.36 0.30 16.08
C ASN A 200 -15.81 -0.66 14.95
N ILE A 201 -14.94 -1.62 14.61
CA ILE A 201 -15.15 -2.64 13.58
C ILE A 201 -15.06 -4.02 14.25
N ASN A 202 -16.03 -4.89 14.00
CA ASN A 202 -16.01 -6.29 14.43
C ASN A 202 -15.14 -7.15 13.48
#